data_AF-A0A4Y2AYS8-F1
#
_entry.id   AF-A0A4Y2AYS8-F1
#
_cell.length_a   1.000
_cell.length_b   1.000
_cell.length_c   1.000
_cell.angle_alpha   90.00
_cell.angle_beta   90.00
_cell.angle_gamma   90.00
#
_symmetry.space_group_name_H-M   'P 1'
#
loop_
_entity.id
_entity.type
_entity.pdbx_description
1 polymer ?
#
loop_
_entity_poly.entity_id
_entity_poly.type
_entity_poly.pdbx_seq_one_letter_code
_entity_poly.pdbx_strand_id
1 'polypeptide(L)'
;MQRARVMKVALLLVFCFYGIPSVKANSPPKFALDGASEIVVKVREGPDSIGKLLYRLRGEDADGDRLTFGVVGPVGQEILRFERLGATEANVYLNKELDREVSN
;
A
#
# COMPACT_ATOMS: atom_id res chain seq x y z
N MET A 1 48.19 30.65 18.92
CA MET A 1 47.98 29.54 17.94
C MET A 1 47.15 28.37 18.47
N GLN A 2 47.30 27.95 19.73
CA GLN A 2 46.61 26.77 20.30
C GLN A 2 45.07 26.87 20.39
N ARG A 3 44.52 28.03 20.81
CA ARG A 3 43.06 28.24 20.97
C ARG A 3 42.28 28.12 19.65
N ALA A 4 42.86 28.60 18.56
CA ALA A 4 42.25 28.50 17.23
C ALA A 4 42.21 27.05 16.70
N ARG A 5 43.17 26.20 17.11
CA ARG A 5 43.16 24.76 16.78
C ARG A 5 42.07 24.03 17.55
N VAL A 6 41.92 24.31 18.85
CA VAL A 6 40.87 23.70 19.69
C VAL A 6 39.47 24.10 19.20
N MET A 7 39.26 25.38 18.85
CA MET A 7 37.98 25.87 18.34
C MET A 7 37.61 25.24 16.99
N LYS A 8 38.59 25.04 16.09
CA LYS A 8 38.38 24.35 14.81
C LYS A 8 38.04 22.87 15.01
N VAL A 9 38.70 22.18 15.94
CA VAL A 9 38.41 20.77 16.27
C VAL A 9 37.01 20.63 16.88
N ALA A 10 36.64 21.53 17.80
CA ALA A 10 35.31 21.55 18.38
C ALA A 10 34.21 21.81 17.33
N LEU A 11 34.44 22.75 16.41
CA LEU A 11 33.52 23.04 15.30
C LEU A 11 33.35 21.83 14.37
N LEU A 12 34.43 21.11 14.09
CA LEU A 12 34.43 19.94 13.22
C LEU A 12 33.70 18.75 13.86
N LEU A 13 33.84 18.56 15.18
CA LEU A 13 33.09 17.57 15.94
C LEU A 13 31.59 17.88 15.97
N VAL A 14 31.19 19.13 16.16
CA VAL A 14 29.77 19.54 16.10
C VAL A 14 29.18 19.26 14.71
N PHE A 15 29.91 19.54 13.63
CA PHE A 15 29.44 19.25 12.27
C PHE A 15 29.29 17.74 12.00
N CYS A 16 30.18 16.90 12.56
CA CYS A 16 30.08 15.43 12.44
C CYS A 16 28.94 14.82 13.26
N PHE A 17 28.59 15.38 14.42
CA PHE A 17 27.50 14.85 15.26
C PHE A 17 26.10 15.32 14.84
N TYR A 18 25.97 16.53 14.27
CA TYR A 18 24.68 17.08 13.84
C TYR A 18 24.38 16.91 12.34
N GLY A 19 25.36 16.47 11.55
CA GLY A 19 25.26 16.41 10.09
C GLY A 19 24.86 15.06 9.50
N ILE A 20 24.49 14.06 10.31
CA ILE A 20 24.08 12.75 9.79
C ILE A 20 22.57 12.81 9.47
N PRO A 21 22.15 12.87 8.18
CA PRO A 21 20.75 12.73 7.84
C PRO A 21 20.23 11.37 8.32
N SER A 22 19.08 11.37 8.99
CA SER A 22 18.38 10.13 9.35
C SER A 22 17.90 9.47 8.05
N VAL A 23 18.56 8.37 7.68
CA VAL A 23 18.10 7.54 6.56
C VAL A 23 17.08 6.55 7.12
N LYS A 24 15.82 6.73 6.75
CA LYS A 24 14.75 5.78 7.04
C LYS A 24 14.80 4.64 6.01
N ALA A 25 14.73 3.40 6.47
CA ALA A 25 14.62 2.25 5.57
C ALA A 25 13.23 2.21 4.91
N ASN A 26 13.16 1.67 3.68
CA ASN A 26 11.90 1.47 2.98
C ASN A 26 11.01 0.47 3.72
N SER A 27 9.74 0.81 3.85
CA SER A 27 8.69 0.08 4.54
C SER A 27 7.77 -0.53 3.48
N PRO A 28 7.36 -1.80 3.62
CA PRO A 28 6.39 -2.36 2.68
C PRO A 28 5.00 -1.74 2.92
N PRO A 29 4.19 -1.60 1.86
CA PRO A 29 2.81 -1.15 1.98
C PRO A 29 1.97 -2.20 2.71
N LYS A 30 0.93 -1.74 3.43
CA LYS A 30 0.05 -2.60 4.21
C LYS A 30 -1.42 -2.32 3.89
N PHE A 31 -2.27 -3.34 4.00
CA PHE A 31 -3.71 -3.12 3.93
C PHE A 31 -4.21 -2.49 5.23
N ALA A 32 -5.06 -1.46 5.11
CA ALA A 32 -5.79 -0.90 6.24
C ALA A 32 -7.04 -1.74 6.48
N LEU A 33 -6.96 -2.64 7.47
CA LEU A 33 -8.00 -3.63 7.78
C LEU A 33 -8.76 -3.32 9.07
N ASP A 34 -8.53 -2.16 9.69
CA ASP A 34 -9.19 -1.74 10.95
C ASP A 34 -9.12 -2.80 12.08
N GLY A 35 -8.02 -3.55 12.16
CA GLY A 35 -7.80 -4.61 13.14
C GLY A 35 -8.29 -6.00 12.70
N ALA A 36 -8.94 -6.13 11.55
CA ALA A 36 -9.24 -7.43 10.96
C ALA A 36 -8.01 -8.06 10.30
N SER A 37 -8.00 -9.39 10.17
CA SER A 37 -6.96 -10.14 9.45
C SER A 37 -7.31 -10.37 7.97
N GLU A 38 -8.59 -10.24 7.61
CA GLU A 38 -9.11 -10.54 6.28
C GLU A 38 -10.32 -9.69 5.93
N ILE A 39 -10.61 -9.59 4.62
CA ILE A 39 -11.79 -8.89 4.09
C ILE A 39 -12.70 -9.95 3.48
N VAL A 40 -13.90 -10.11 4.06
CA VAL A 40 -14.91 -11.06 3.58
C VAL A 40 -16.10 -10.29 3.04
N VAL A 41 -16.37 -10.45 1.74
CA VAL A 41 -17.50 -9.81 1.05
C VAL A 41 -18.45 -10.86 0.53
N LYS A 42 -19.73 -10.75 0.88
CA LYS A 42 -20.79 -11.61 0.31
C LYS A 42 -21.31 -10.98 -0.96
N VAL A 43 -21.27 -11.75 -2.05
CA VAL A 43 -21.68 -11.32 -3.38
C VAL A 43 -22.85 -12.18 -3.84
N ARG A 44 -23.84 -11.57 -4.50
CA ARG A 44 -24.91 -12.32 -5.16
C ARG A 44 -24.37 -12.85 -6.50
N GLU A 45 -24.70 -14.09 -6.83
CA GLU A 45 -24.49 -14.61 -8.18
C GLU A 45 -25.43 -13.90 -9.16
N GLY A 46 -25.10 -13.95 -10.45
CA GLY A 46 -25.87 -13.28 -11.49
C GLY A 46 -25.10 -12.15 -12.18
N PRO A 47 -25.53 -11.77 -13.40
CA PRO A 47 -24.91 -10.71 -14.19
C PRO A 47 -25.05 -9.34 -13.50
N ASP A 48 -26.06 -9.17 -12.66
CA ASP A 48 -26.33 -7.96 -11.91
C ASP A 48 -25.19 -7.55 -10.96
N SER A 49 -24.30 -8.45 -10.60
CA SER A 49 -23.17 -8.17 -9.70
C SER A 49 -21.95 -7.61 -10.43
N ILE A 50 -21.89 -7.74 -11.75
CA ILE A 50 -20.80 -7.18 -12.57
C ILE A 50 -20.88 -5.65 -12.54
N GLY A 51 -19.73 -5.00 -12.37
CA GLY A 51 -19.63 -3.53 -12.35
C GLY A 51 -20.19 -2.86 -11.10
N LYS A 52 -20.82 -3.59 -10.18
CA LYS A 52 -21.17 -3.08 -8.85
C LYS A 52 -19.93 -3.04 -7.96
N LEU A 53 -19.83 -1.98 -7.15
CA LEU A 53 -18.76 -1.86 -6.16
C LEU A 53 -18.85 -3.02 -5.18
N LEU A 54 -17.84 -3.88 -5.18
CA LEU A 54 -17.71 -4.95 -4.19
C LEU A 54 -17.18 -4.41 -2.87
N TYR A 55 -16.07 -3.67 -2.95
CA TYR A 55 -15.35 -3.19 -1.79
C TYR A 55 -14.45 -2.01 -2.14
N ARG A 56 -14.17 -1.15 -1.16
CA ARG A 56 -13.15 -0.11 -1.26
C ARG A 56 -11.92 -0.53 -0.48
N LEU A 57 -10.88 -0.93 -1.18
CA LEU A 57 -9.58 -1.24 -0.59
C LEU A 57 -8.87 0.04 -0.16
N ARG A 58 -8.23 -0.06 0.99
CA ARG A 58 -7.37 0.97 1.56
C ARG A 58 -6.03 0.35 1.91
N GLY A 59 -4.98 1.11 1.68
CA GLY A 59 -3.65 0.74 2.13
C GLY A 59 -2.92 1.93 2.72
N GLU A 60 -1.86 1.62 3.42
CA GLU A 60 -0.98 2.58 4.06
C GLU A 60 0.45 2.32 3.62
N ASP A 61 1.16 3.39 3.30
CA ASP A 61 2.59 3.38 3.04
C ASP A 61 3.26 4.40 3.97
N ALA A 62 4.22 3.93 4.77
CA ALA A 62 4.86 4.79 5.76
C ALA A 62 5.90 5.74 5.14
N ASP A 63 6.28 5.52 3.88
CA ASP A 63 7.24 6.33 3.15
C ASP A 63 6.56 7.35 2.22
N GLY A 64 5.24 7.20 2.03
CA GLY A 64 4.39 8.12 1.28
C GLY A 64 4.29 7.75 -0.20
N ASP A 65 4.69 6.55 -0.57
CA ASP A 65 4.61 6.08 -1.95
C ASP A 65 3.17 5.86 -2.40
N ARG A 66 2.92 6.05 -3.71
CA ARG A 66 1.63 5.76 -4.31
C ARG A 66 1.43 4.25 -4.45
N LEU A 67 0.39 3.72 -3.82
CA LEU A 67 0.10 2.29 -3.79
C LEU A 67 -0.46 1.78 -5.11
N THR A 68 -0.07 0.58 -5.53
CA THR A 68 -0.75 -0.17 -6.59
C THR A 68 -1.57 -1.29 -5.98
N PHE A 69 -2.76 -1.52 -6.53
CA PHE A 69 -3.66 -2.58 -6.08
C PHE A 69 -3.87 -3.57 -7.22
N GLY A 70 -3.93 -4.85 -6.89
CA GLY A 70 -4.10 -5.92 -7.85
C GLY A 70 -4.36 -7.25 -7.15
N VAL A 71 -4.31 -8.32 -7.94
CA VAL A 71 -4.60 -9.67 -7.49
C VAL A 71 -3.53 -10.63 -8.00
N VAL A 72 -3.24 -11.64 -7.19
CA VAL A 72 -2.25 -12.67 -7.50
C VAL A 72 -2.92 -13.79 -8.27
N GLY A 73 -2.28 -14.24 -9.35
CA GLY A 73 -2.71 -15.38 -10.16
C GLY A 73 -3.75 -15.04 -11.25
N PRO A 74 -3.82 -15.89 -12.29
CA PRO A 74 -4.63 -15.61 -13.49
C PRO A 74 -6.13 -15.59 -13.22
N VAL A 75 -6.62 -16.50 -12.35
CA VAL A 75 -8.05 -16.61 -12.00
C VAL A 75 -8.55 -15.32 -11.34
N GLY A 76 -7.77 -14.78 -10.40
CA GLY A 76 -8.12 -13.54 -9.73
C GLY A 76 -8.18 -12.35 -10.69
N GLN A 77 -7.25 -12.28 -11.65
CA GLN A 77 -7.21 -11.21 -12.66
C GLN A 77 -8.40 -11.24 -13.61
N GLU A 78 -8.92 -12.44 -13.90
CA GLU A 78 -10.11 -12.61 -14.72
C GLU A 78 -11.38 -12.19 -13.96
N ILE A 79 -11.44 -12.47 -12.66
CA ILE A 79 -12.62 -12.24 -11.80
C ILE A 79 -12.71 -10.81 -11.30
N LEU A 80 -11.58 -10.21 -10.91
CA LEU A 80 -11.54 -8.93 -10.19
C LEU A 80 -10.96 -7.81 -11.04
N ARG A 81 -11.64 -6.67 -11.02
CA ARG A 81 -11.15 -5.42 -11.58
C ARG A 81 -10.89 -4.43 -10.45
N PHE A 82 -9.74 -3.78 -10.50
CA PHE A 82 -9.33 -2.75 -9.55
C PHE A 82 -9.31 -1.39 -10.24
N GLU A 83 -9.97 -0.40 -9.65
CA GLU A 83 -9.96 0.98 -10.13
C GLU A 83 -9.36 1.86 -9.04
N ARG A 84 -8.21 2.46 -9.33
CA ARG A 84 -7.55 3.37 -8.40
C ARG A 84 -8.38 4.64 -8.24
N LEU A 85 -8.67 5.01 -6.99
CA LEU A 85 -9.29 6.29 -6.66
C LEU A 85 -8.27 7.35 -6.23
N GLY A 86 -7.13 6.93 -5.69
CA GLY A 86 -6.11 7.85 -5.20
C GLY A 86 -4.74 7.21 -4.98
N ALA A 87 -3.96 7.80 -4.09
CA ALA A 87 -2.65 7.28 -3.71
C ALA A 87 -2.77 6.02 -2.84
N THR A 88 -3.82 5.92 -2.03
CA THR A 88 -3.97 4.90 -0.97
C THR A 88 -5.27 4.09 -1.07
N GLU A 89 -6.09 4.34 -2.10
CA GLU A 89 -7.41 3.72 -2.23
C GLU A 89 -7.68 3.18 -3.64
N ALA A 90 -8.41 2.06 -3.70
CA ALA A 90 -8.94 1.49 -4.93
C ALA A 90 -10.33 0.87 -4.71
N ASN A 91 -11.22 1.02 -5.68
CA ASN A 91 -12.45 0.26 -5.76
C ASN A 91 -12.18 -1.12 -6.38
N VAL A 92 -12.87 -2.13 -5.86
CA VAL A 92 -12.87 -3.49 -6.38
C VAL A 92 -14.24 -3.80 -6.97
N TYR A 93 -14.25 -4.41 -8.15
CA TYR A 93 -15.45 -4.82 -8.87
C TYR A 93 -15.30 -6.24 -9.38
N LEU A 94 -16.44 -6.90 -9.64
CA LEU A 94 -16.44 -8.09 -10.49
C LEU A 94 -16.24 -7.68 -11.95
N ASN A 95 -15.35 -8.39 -12.62
CA ASN A 95 -15.08 -8.30 -14.04
C ASN A 95 -15.87 -9.33 -14.85
N LYS A 96 -16.21 -10.47 -14.24
CA LYS A 96 -17.09 -11.50 -14.80
C LYS A 96 -18.11 -11.98 -13.77
N GLU A 97 -19.14 -12.65 -14.25
CA GLU A 97 -20.16 -13.26 -13.40
C GLU A 97 -19.56 -14.37 -12.54
N LEU A 98 -20.03 -14.47 -11.30
CA LEU A 98 -19.76 -15.62 -10.45
C LEU A 98 -20.91 -16.61 -10.65
N ASP A 99 -20.56 -17.83 -11.03
CA ASP A 99 -21.48 -18.96 -11.16
C ASP A 99 -20.85 -20.15 -10.43
N ARG A 100 -21.52 -20.63 -9.38
CA ARG A 100 -21.02 -21.75 -8.56
C ARG A 100 -21.07 -23.09 -9.30
N GLU A 101 -21.92 -23.22 -10.31
CA GLU A 101 -22.15 -24.49 -11.01
C GLU A 101 -21.08 -24.80 -12.07
N VAL A 102 -20.21 -23.82 -12.39
CA VAL A 102 -19.16 -23.96 -13.41
C VAL A 102 -17.88 -24.60 -12.84
N SER A 103 -17.76 -24.69 -11.51
CA SER A 103 -16.62 -25.35 -10.85
C SER A 103 -16.89 -26.85 -10.69
N ASN A 104 -16.91 -27.60 -11.79
CA ASN A 104 -16.98 -29.07 -11.80
C ASN A 104 -15.78 -29.68 -12.52
#